data_AF-A0A972J5K5-F1
#
_entry.id   AF-A0A972J5K5-F1
#
_cell.length_a   1.000
_cell.length_b   1.000
_cell.length_c   1.000
_cell.angle_alpha   90.00
_cell.angle_beta   90.00
_cell.angle_gamma   90.00
#
_symmetry.space_group_name_H-M   'P 1'
#
loop_
_entity.id
_entity.type
_entity.pdbx_description
1 polymer ?
#
loop_
_entity_poly.entity_id
_entity_poly.type
_entity_poly.pdbx_seq_one_letter_code
_entity_poly.pdbx_strand_id
1 'polypeptide(L)' 'MINGLSFDVEDWIQVENLKGAIPADSWDSCDLRVEENTRRILRILERNGTRATFFILGWIAERCAG' A
#
# COMPACT_ATOMS: atom_id res chain seq x y z
N MET A 1 20.57 17.16 10.75
CA MET A 1 20.19 15.98 9.95
C MET A 1 18.68 15.85 10.05
N ILE A 2 17.95 15.73 8.94
CA ILE A 2 16.50 15.50 8.95
C ILE A 2 16.30 14.01 8.71
N ASN A 3 15.60 13.32 9.60
CA ASN A 3 15.22 11.93 9.40
C ASN A 3 14.04 11.87 8.41
N GLY A 4 14.14 11.03 7.38
CA GLY A 4 13.07 10.80 6.42
C GLY A 4 12.38 9.46 6.65
N LEU A 5 11.06 9.43 6.49
CA LEU A 5 10.25 8.21 6.52
C LEU A 5 9.40 8.14 5.25
N SER A 6 9.46 7.00 4.57
CA SER A 6 8.64 6.73 3.39
C SER A 6 8.06 5.33 3.41
N PHE A 7 6.94 5.17 2.74
CA PHE A 7 6.25 3.89 2.54
C PHE A 7 6.06 3.66 1.05
N ASP A 8 6.44 2.47 0.59
CA ASP A 8 6.05 1.95 -0.72
C ASP A 8 4.81 1.08 -0.53
N VAL A 9 3.73 1.39 -1.24
CA VAL A 9 2.40 0.84 -0.98
C VAL A 9 1.99 -0.08 -2.12
N GLU A 10 2.09 -1.36 -1.82
CA GLU A 10 1.63 -2.49 -2.60
C GLU A 10 0.66 -3.35 -1.77
N ASP A 11 -0.13 -4.20 -2.44
CA ASP A 11 -0.96 -5.21 -1.77
C ASP A 11 -0.31 -6.60 -1.81
N TRP A 12 -0.80 -7.52 -0.98
CA TRP A 12 -0.24 -8.86 -0.80
C TRP A 12 -0.17 -9.71 -2.08
N ILE A 13 -0.94 -9.35 -3.11
CA ILE A 13 -0.95 -10.02 -4.43
C ILE A 13 0.14 -9.52 -5.39
N GLN A 14 0.79 -8.40 -5.06
CA GLN A 14 1.75 -7.72 -5.95
C GLN A 14 3.20 -8.15 -5.67
N VAL A 15 3.41 -9.00 -4.67
CA VAL A 15 4.71 -9.53 -4.28
C VAL A 15 5.30 -10.44 -5.36
N GLU A 16 6.56 -10.22 -5.72
CA GLU A 16 7.22 -10.92 -6.84
C GLU A 16 7.27 -12.45 -6.64
N ASN A 17 7.33 -12.92 -5.39
CA ASN A 17 7.35 -14.36 -5.08
C ASN A 17 6.01 -15.08 -5.39
N LEU A 18 4.90 -14.35 -5.56
CA LEU A 18 3.60 -14.92 -5.91
C LEU A 18 3.21 -14.74 -7.38
N LYS A 19 4.04 -14.08 -8.18
CA LYS A 19 3.75 -13.75 -9.59
C LYS A 19 3.42 -14.96 -10.47
N GLY A 20 3.99 -16.13 -10.18
CA GLY A 20 3.69 -17.37 -10.89
C GLY A 20 2.35 -18.02 -10.49
N ALA A 21 1.80 -17.66 -9.33
CA ALA A 21 0.56 -18.20 -8.80
C ALA A 21 -0.61 -17.22 -8.91
N ILE A 22 -0.33 -15.91 -8.88
CA ILE A 22 -1.31 -14.83 -8.93
C ILE A 22 -0.95 -13.89 -10.09
N PRO A 23 -1.41 -14.20 -11.32
CA PRO A 23 -1.14 -13.36 -12.47
C PRO A 23 -1.87 -12.02 -12.35
N ALA A 24 -1.32 -10.97 -12.98
CA ALA A 24 -1.81 -9.61 -12.82
C ALA A 24 -3.26 -9.39 -13.28
N ASP A 25 -3.73 -10.17 -14.25
CA ASP A 25 -5.11 -10.17 -14.73
C ASP A 25 -6.12 -10.73 -13.71
N SER A 26 -5.66 -11.51 -12.73
CA SER A 26 -6.49 -12.05 -11.65
C SER A 26 -6.61 -11.13 -10.44
N TRP A 27 -5.84 -10.03 -10.38
CA TRP A 27 -5.77 -9.17 -9.20
C TRP A 27 -7.11 -8.57 -8.79
N ASP A 28 -7.98 -8.25 -9.76
CA ASP A 28 -9.32 -7.69 -9.51
C ASP A 28 -10.26 -8.67 -8.79
N SER A 29 -9.92 -9.96 -8.73
CA SER A 29 -10.68 -10.98 -8.02
C SER A 29 -10.20 -11.24 -6.59
N CYS A 30 -9.11 -10.58 -6.19
CA CYS A 30 -8.49 -10.78 -4.88
C CYS A 30 -8.95 -9.72 -3.87
N ASP A 31 -9.04 -10.11 -2.60
CA ASP A 31 -9.37 -9.17 -1.53
C ASP A 31 -8.25 -8.15 -1.33
N LEU A 32 -8.61 -6.86 -1.38
CA LEU A 32 -7.71 -5.76 -1.08
C LEU A 32 -7.52 -5.62 0.42
N ARG A 33 -6.25 -5.62 0.86
CA ARG A 33 -5.86 -5.42 2.27
C ARG A 33 -5.12 -4.11 2.48
N VAL A 34 -4.59 -3.54 1.39
CA VAL A 34 -3.79 -2.32 1.39
C VAL A 34 -4.50 -1.14 2.05
N GLU A 35 -5.81 -1.01 1.86
CA GLU A 35 -6.57 0.18 2.29
C GLU A 35 -6.58 0.29 3.82
N GLU A 36 -7.09 -0.72 4.52
CA GLU A 36 -7.18 -0.69 5.99
C GLU A 36 -5.79 -0.68 6.64
N ASN A 37 -4.80 -1.34 6.04
CA ASN A 37 -3.43 -1.29 6.53
C ASN A 37 -2.81 0.10 6.37
N THR A 38 -3.05 0.77 5.25
CA THR A 38 -2.61 2.16 5.03
C THR A 38 -3.30 3.09 6.04
N ARG A 39 -4.62 2.94 6.27
CA ARG A 39 -5.34 3.71 7.31
C ARG A 39 -4.75 3.50 8.71
N ARG A 40 -4.32 2.28 9.06
CA ARG A 40 -3.63 2.00 10.33
C ARG A 40 -2.32 2.75 10.46
N ILE A 41 -1.50 2.75 9.41
CA ILE A 41 -0.23 3.49 9.37
C ILE A 41 -0.49 4.99 9.55
N LEU A 42 -1.46 5.55 8.81
CA LEU A 42 -1.83 6.96 8.93
C LEU A 42 -2.25 7.33 10.37
N ARG A 43 -3.07 6.49 11.03
CA ARG A 43 -3.44 6.69 12.45
C ARG A 43 -2.23 6.67 13.39
N ILE A 44 -1.23 5.81 13.12
CA ILE A 44 0.00 5.75 13.91
C ILE A 44 0.84 7.02 13.70
N LEU A 45 0.99 7.47 12.46
CA LEU A 45 1.72 8.69 12.12
C LEU A 45 1.07 9.93 12.75
N GLU A 46 -0.26 10.04 12.66
CA GLU A 46 -1.05 11.11 13.28
C GLU A 46 -0.84 11.16 14.79
N ARG A 47 -0.97 10.02 15.49
CA ARG A 47 -0.75 9.93 16.94
C ARG A 47 0.63 10.38 17.38
N ASN A 48 1.62 10.31 16.50
CA ASN A 48 3.01 10.69 16.78
C ASN A 48 3.41 12.02 16.12
N GLY A 49 2.48 12.75 15.49
CA GLY A 49 2.78 14.00 14.76
C GLY A 49 3.85 13.83 13.67
N THR A 50 3.98 12.63 13.11
CA THR A 50 5.07 12.27 12.20
C THR A 50 4.66 12.46 10.74
N ARG A 51 5.51 13.12 9.95
CA ARG A 51 5.32 13.24 8.49
C ARG A 51 6.05 12.11 7.77
N ALA A 52 5.42 11.58 6.72
CA ALA A 52 6.01 10.56 5.85
C ALA A 52 5.54 10.77 4.40
N THR A 53 6.29 10.21 3.46
CA THR A 53 5.94 10.18 2.03
C THR A 53 5.42 8.81 1.65
N PHE A 54 4.33 8.74 0.88
CA PHE A 54 3.76 7.50 0.40
C PHE A 54 3.90 7.42 -1.12
N PHE A 55 4.51 6.34 -1.60
CA PHE A 55 4.54 5.97 -3.01
C PHE A 55 3.47 4.89 -3.22
N ILE A 56 2.46 5.19 -4.03
CA ILE A 56 1.32 4.30 -4.24
C ILE A 56 1.42 3.71 -5.64
N LEU A 57 1.32 2.39 -5.75
CA LEU A 57 1.24 1.76 -7.07
C LEU A 57 -0.02 2.26 -7.81
N GLY A 58 0.13 2.66 -9.07
CA GLY A 58 -0.98 3.22 -9.86
C GLY A 58 -2.23 2.34 -9.87
N TRP A 59 -2.05 1.02 -9.95
CA TRP A 59 -3.14 0.04 -9.88
C TRP A 59 -3.97 0.14 -8.58
N ILE A 60 -3.30 0.38 -7.44
CA ILE A 60 -3.93 0.59 -6.14
C ILE A 60 -4.64 1.94 -6.12
N ALA A 61 -3.98 3.00 -6.60
CA ALA A 61 -4.53 4.35 -6.62
C ALA A 61 -5.84 4.44 -7.41
N GLU A 62 -5.97 3.68 -8.51
CA GLU A 62 -7.20 3.62 -9.32
C GLU A 62 -8.38 2.94 -8.60
N ARG A 63 -8.12 2.04 -7.64
CA ARG A 63 -9.14 1.18 -7.01
C ARG A 63 -9.52 1.58 -5.59
N CYS A 64 -8.58 2.20 -4.87
CA CYS A 64 -8.76 2.65 -3.50
C CYS A 64 -8.93 4.17 -3.40
N ALA A 65 -9.38 4.84 -4.47
CA ALA A 65 -9.57 6.28 -4.47
C ALA A 65 -10.68 6.67 -3.47
N GLY A 66 -10.30 7.30 -2.36
CA GLY A 66 -11.19 7.74 -1.28
C GLY A 66 -10.53 8.71 -0.32
#